data_AF-A0A2N0Q7L9-F1
#
_entry.id   AF-A0A2N0Q7L9-F1
#
_cell.length_a   1.000
_cell.length_b   1.000
_cell.length_c   1.000
_cell.angle_alpha   90.00
_cell.angle_beta   90.00
_cell.angle_gamma   90.00
#
_symmetry.space_group_name_H-M   'P 1'
#
loop_
_entity.id
_entity.type
_entity.pdbx_description
1 polymer ?
#
loop_
_entity_poly.entity_id
_entity_poly.type
_entity_poly.pdbx_seq_one_letter_code
_entity_poly.pdbx_strand_id
1 'polypeptide(L)'
;MKKDVCLRLTTRKNKPLSEEQARGIRPDIEELLTREKIKIEANTASDGSSTLSRLDGFEKRLEEREALLKQKENNIKITIEAQIGEERKRLKDEYDALKLRLESEYNKSSARRPRSAELEKQYKSRISTLEKAMVEKDREVGKLSSAVFQAKKDKNDLKKSLSSAKKTIKLLDDIIFAKDQTIIAYNR
;
A
#
# COMPACT_ATOMS: atom_id res chain seq x y z
N MET A 1 -78.56 23.00 -16.41
CA MET A 1 -78.09 24.29 -15.85
C MET A 1 -76.85 24.90 -16.50
N LYS A 2 -76.02 24.21 -17.30
CA LYS A 2 -74.77 24.78 -17.87
C LYS A 2 -74.94 25.83 -18.98
N LYS A 3 -76.11 25.91 -19.63
CA LYS A 3 -76.37 26.84 -20.75
C LYS A 3 -76.66 28.28 -20.30
N ASP A 4 -77.11 28.49 -19.06
CA ASP A 4 -77.60 29.81 -18.63
C ASP A 4 -76.49 30.82 -18.34
N VAL A 5 -75.32 30.38 -17.86
CA VAL A 5 -74.23 31.29 -17.46
C VAL A 5 -73.59 31.94 -18.69
N CYS A 6 -73.29 31.17 -19.73
CA CYS A 6 -72.69 31.68 -20.95
C CYS A 6 -73.65 32.61 -21.69
N LEU A 7 -74.93 32.23 -21.79
CA LEU A 7 -75.97 33.06 -22.40
C LEU A 7 -76.09 34.41 -21.69
N ARG A 8 -76.13 34.41 -20.34
CA ARG A 8 -76.18 35.65 -19.53
C ARG A 8 -74.98 36.57 -19.73
N LEU A 9 -73.78 36.01 -19.93
CA LEU A 9 -72.56 36.80 -20.15
C LEU A 9 -72.54 37.46 -21.53
N THR A 10 -73.11 36.80 -22.54
CA THR A 10 -73.23 37.33 -23.90
C THR A 10 -74.41 38.30 -24.08
N THR A 11 -75.43 38.23 -23.23
CA THR A 11 -76.65 39.06 -23.33
C THR A 11 -76.76 40.14 -22.25
N ARG A 12 -75.69 40.44 -21.51
CA ARG A 12 -75.73 41.47 -20.44
C ARG A 12 -75.88 42.88 -21.02
N LYS A 13 -76.71 43.70 -20.36
CA LYS A 13 -77.06 45.07 -20.79
C LYS A 13 -75.85 46.01 -20.91
N ASN A 14 -74.82 45.80 -20.08
CA ASN A 14 -73.61 46.61 -20.06
C ASN A 14 -72.40 45.78 -20.52
N LYS A 15 -71.77 46.20 -21.62
CA LYS A 15 -70.51 45.64 -22.16
C LYS A 15 -70.57 44.11 -22.37
N PRO A 16 -71.46 43.57 -23.21
CA PRO A 16 -71.57 42.12 -23.43
C PRO A 16 -70.25 41.51 -23.90
N LEU A 17 -69.94 40.30 -23.41
CA LEU A 17 -68.79 39.56 -23.92
C LEU A 17 -69.13 39.00 -25.30
N SER A 18 -68.14 38.99 -26.21
CA SER A 18 -68.30 38.24 -27.46
C SER A 18 -68.45 36.75 -27.15
N GLU A 19 -69.05 36.00 -28.08
CA GLU A 19 -69.27 34.57 -27.89
C GLU A 19 -67.94 33.81 -27.71
N GLU A 20 -66.87 34.26 -28.37
CA GLU A 20 -65.51 33.73 -28.20
C GLU A 20 -64.91 34.07 -26.84
N GLN A 21 -65.09 35.29 -26.34
CA GLN A 21 -64.64 35.68 -25.00
C GLN A 21 -65.39 34.90 -23.91
N ALA A 22 -66.70 34.70 -24.09
CA ALA A 22 -67.51 33.92 -23.16
C ALA A 22 -67.15 32.42 -23.19
N ARG A 23 -66.82 31.87 -24.37
CA ARG A 23 -66.28 30.51 -24.51
C ARG A 23 -64.93 30.35 -23.81
N GLY A 24 -64.04 31.35 -23.91
CA GLY A 24 -62.72 31.31 -23.29
C GLY A 24 -62.74 31.27 -21.76
N ILE A 25 -63.67 31.97 -21.12
CA ILE A 25 -63.74 32.08 -19.64
C ILE A 25 -64.68 31.02 -19.02
N ARG A 26 -65.44 30.30 -19.85
CA ARG A 26 -66.39 29.27 -19.41
C ARG A 26 -65.76 28.17 -18.54
N PRO A 27 -64.58 27.62 -18.86
CA PRO A 27 -63.95 26.59 -18.03
C PRO A 27 -63.65 27.10 -16.61
N ASP A 28 -63.09 28.30 -16.49
CA ASP A 28 -62.71 28.91 -15.20
C ASP A 28 -63.93 29.17 -14.31
N ILE A 29 -65.03 29.63 -14.90
CA ILE A 29 -66.29 29.84 -14.17
C ILE A 29 -66.90 28.50 -13.74
N GLU A 30 -66.88 27.48 -14.61
CA GLU A 30 -67.34 26.13 -14.23
C GLU A 30 -66.49 25.58 -13.07
N GLU A 31 -65.17 25.78 -13.07
CA GLU A 31 -64.29 25.37 -11.97
C GLU A 31 -64.61 26.11 -10.66
N LEU A 32 -64.72 27.45 -10.69
CA LEU A 32 -65.05 28.24 -9.50
C LEU A 32 -66.41 27.84 -8.90
N LEU A 33 -67.41 27.58 -9.75
CA LEU A 33 -68.72 27.11 -9.30
C LEU A 33 -68.65 25.70 -8.68
N THR A 34 -67.79 24.81 -9.19
CA THR A 34 -67.59 23.50 -8.54
C THR A 34 -66.92 23.62 -7.18
N ARG A 35 -65.90 24.47 -7.04
CA ARG A 35 -65.21 24.71 -5.76
C ARG A 35 -66.15 25.32 -4.72
N GLU A 36 -66.92 26.33 -5.08
CA GLU A 36 -67.91 26.94 -4.17
C GLU A 36 -69.07 25.99 -3.87
N LYS A 37 -69.52 25.16 -4.83
CA LYS A 37 -70.53 24.14 -4.55
C LYS A 37 -70.03 23.12 -3.53
N ILE A 38 -68.81 22.60 -3.67
CA ILE A 38 -68.21 21.66 -2.70
C ILE A 38 -68.11 22.30 -1.31
N LYS A 39 -67.75 23.58 -1.24
CA LYS A 39 -67.63 24.34 0.01
C LYS A 39 -68.98 24.57 0.68
N ILE A 40 -70.01 24.92 -0.08
CA ILE A 40 -71.38 25.05 0.41
C ILE A 40 -71.90 23.68 0.85
N GLU A 41 -71.72 22.63 0.07
CA GLU A 41 -72.16 21.27 0.39
C GLU A 41 -71.50 20.73 1.67
N ALA A 42 -70.22 21.02 1.90
CA ALA A 42 -69.52 20.75 3.15
C ALA A 42 -70.11 21.51 4.36
N ASN A 43 -70.64 22.71 4.14
CA ASN A 43 -71.23 23.56 5.18
C ASN A 43 -72.75 23.35 5.37
N THR A 44 -73.44 22.74 4.41
CA THR A 44 -74.92 22.59 4.39
C THR A 44 -75.39 21.15 4.64
N ALA A 45 -74.47 20.18 4.77
CA ALA A 45 -74.80 18.82 5.19
C ALA A 45 -75.22 18.82 6.67
N SER A 46 -76.49 19.18 6.90
CA SER A 46 -77.19 19.27 8.19
C SER A 46 -77.46 17.92 8.87
N ASP A 47 -76.74 16.86 8.49
CA ASP A 47 -76.97 15.53 9.04
C ASP A 47 -75.70 15.04 9.73
N GLY A 48 -75.64 15.22 11.06
CA GLY A 48 -74.52 14.78 11.90
C GLY A 48 -74.25 13.26 11.80
N SER A 49 -75.23 12.49 11.31
CA SER A 49 -75.06 11.07 10.97
C SER A 49 -74.03 10.85 9.85
N SER A 50 -73.99 11.73 8.85
CA SER A 50 -73.07 11.64 7.71
C SER A 50 -71.62 12.00 8.07
N THR A 51 -71.42 12.86 9.07
CA THR A 51 -70.09 13.25 9.55
C THR A 51 -69.50 12.19 10.48
N LEU A 52 -70.31 11.60 11.37
CA LEU A 52 -69.90 10.49 12.23
C LEU A 52 -69.47 9.26 11.44
N SER A 53 -70.21 8.89 10.39
CA SER A 53 -69.86 7.76 9.51
C SER A 53 -68.54 7.98 8.76
N ARG A 54 -68.23 9.24 8.39
CA ARG A 54 -66.94 9.58 7.77
C ARG A 54 -65.78 9.51 8.76
N LEU A 55 -66.01 9.92 10.02
CA LEU A 55 -65.03 9.83 11.10
C LEU A 55 -64.71 8.37 11.45
N ASP A 56 -65.71 7.51 11.57
CA ASP A 56 -65.51 6.05 11.75
C ASP A 56 -64.66 5.45 10.61
N GLY A 57 -64.93 5.86 9.37
CA GLY A 57 -64.11 5.47 8.22
C GLY A 57 -62.68 6.03 8.25
N PHE A 58 -62.43 7.16 8.90
CA PHE A 58 -61.07 7.65 9.14
C PHE A 58 -60.36 6.87 10.24
N GLU A 59 -61.05 6.57 11.33
CA GLU A 59 -60.51 5.81 12.46
C GLU A 59 -60.03 4.43 12.03
N LYS A 60 -60.86 3.68 11.28
CA LYS A 60 -60.46 2.39 10.69
C LYS A 60 -59.22 2.47 9.81
N ARG A 61 -59.14 3.48 8.93
CA ARG A 61 -57.96 3.70 8.07
C ARG A 61 -56.71 4.05 8.87
N LEU A 62 -56.88 4.69 10.03
CA LEU A 62 -55.80 5.08 10.91
C LEU A 62 -55.26 3.85 11.66
N GLU A 63 -56.14 3.01 12.19
CA GLU A 63 -55.78 1.71 12.77
C GLU A 63 -55.06 0.80 11.76
N GLU A 64 -55.58 0.69 10.53
CA GLU A 64 -54.93 -0.09 9.46
C GLU A 64 -53.52 0.44 9.14
N ARG A 65 -53.36 1.76 9.06
CA ARG A 65 -52.04 2.38 8.84
C ARG A 65 -51.10 2.14 10.00
N GLU A 66 -51.57 2.25 11.23
CA GLU A 66 -50.75 2.02 12.42
C GLU A 66 -50.27 0.57 12.49
N ALA A 67 -51.15 -0.40 12.20
CA ALA A 67 -50.79 -1.81 12.11
C ALA A 67 -49.73 -2.07 11.03
N LEU A 68 -49.89 -1.48 9.84
CA LEU A 68 -48.92 -1.62 8.75
C LEU A 68 -47.56 -1.00 9.11
N LEU A 69 -47.55 0.16 9.75
CA LEU A 69 -46.32 0.82 10.19
C LEU A 69 -45.59 -0.02 11.23
N LYS A 70 -46.32 -0.54 12.23
CA LYS A 70 -45.77 -1.41 13.27
C LYS A 70 -45.16 -2.68 12.68
N GLN A 71 -45.79 -3.26 11.65
CA GLN A 71 -45.23 -4.39 10.92
C GLN A 71 -43.93 -4.01 10.18
N LYS A 72 -43.91 -2.87 9.48
CA LYS A 72 -42.72 -2.38 8.78
C LYS A 72 -41.56 -2.11 9.74
N GLU A 73 -41.84 -1.50 10.89
CA GLU A 73 -40.85 -1.25 11.94
C GLU A 73 -40.25 -2.56 12.45
N ASN A 74 -41.07 -3.57 12.73
CA ASN A 74 -40.58 -4.88 13.16
C ASN A 74 -39.71 -5.56 12.08
N ASN A 75 -40.12 -5.51 10.81
CA ASN A 75 -39.35 -6.08 9.71
C ASN A 75 -37.99 -5.38 9.54
N ILE A 76 -37.98 -4.05 9.64
CA ILE A 76 -36.74 -3.25 9.59
C ILE A 76 -35.84 -3.61 10.78
N LYS A 77 -36.40 -3.69 11.99
CA LYS A 77 -35.66 -4.06 13.21
C LYS A 77 -34.98 -5.41 13.08
N ILE A 78 -35.71 -6.45 12.67
CA ILE A 78 -35.17 -7.81 12.48
C ILE A 78 -34.02 -7.80 11.46
N THR A 79 -34.19 -7.07 10.35
CA THR A 79 -33.17 -6.98 9.30
C THR A 79 -31.89 -6.31 9.80
N ILE A 80 -32.02 -5.20 10.54
CA ILE A 80 -30.89 -4.47 11.10
C ILE A 80 -30.17 -5.32 12.15
N GLU A 81 -30.91 -5.99 13.04
CA GLU A 81 -30.34 -6.86 14.07
C GLU A 81 -29.54 -8.03 13.46
N ALA A 82 -30.06 -8.65 12.39
CA ALA A 82 -29.36 -9.70 11.66
C ALA A 82 -28.05 -9.19 11.04
N GLN A 83 -28.10 -8.05 10.32
CA GLN A 83 -26.90 -7.46 9.70
C GLN A 83 -25.84 -7.08 10.74
N ILE A 84 -26.26 -6.47 11.87
CA ILE A 84 -25.35 -6.14 12.98
C ILE A 84 -24.73 -7.42 13.56
N GLY A 85 -25.50 -8.50 13.68
CA GLY A 85 -25.01 -9.80 14.14
C GLY A 85 -23.92 -10.38 13.23
N GLU A 86 -24.15 -10.35 11.92
CA GLU A 86 -23.18 -10.81 10.93
C GLU A 86 -21.89 -9.99 10.94
N GLU A 87 -21.99 -8.65 10.95
CA GLU A 87 -20.83 -7.77 10.99
C GLU A 87 -20.03 -7.91 12.29
N ARG A 88 -20.70 -8.05 13.43
CA ARG A 88 -20.03 -8.34 14.71
C ARG A 88 -19.26 -9.65 14.67
N LYS A 89 -19.83 -10.68 14.06
CA LYS A 89 -19.16 -11.98 13.90
C LYS A 89 -17.94 -11.86 12.98
N ARG A 90 -18.10 -11.23 11.81
CA ARG A 90 -17.00 -11.00 10.85
C ARG A 90 -15.84 -10.23 11.49
N LEU A 91 -16.16 -9.13 12.17
CA LEU A 91 -15.15 -8.30 12.83
C LEU A 91 -14.41 -9.06 13.94
N LYS A 92 -15.13 -9.92 14.68
CA LYS A 92 -14.54 -10.76 15.71
C LYS A 92 -13.59 -11.80 15.11
N ASP A 93 -14.01 -12.48 14.05
CA ASP A 93 -13.19 -13.47 13.34
C ASP A 93 -11.93 -12.81 12.74
N GLU A 94 -12.06 -11.61 12.16
CA GLU A 94 -10.93 -10.85 11.61
C GLU A 94 -9.95 -10.40 12.70
N TYR A 95 -10.46 -9.93 13.84
CA TYR A 95 -9.64 -9.57 15.00
C TYR A 95 -8.82 -10.76 15.50
N ASP A 96 -9.47 -11.92 15.66
CA ASP A 96 -8.79 -13.13 16.14
C ASP A 96 -7.75 -13.62 15.12
N ALA A 97 -8.03 -13.53 13.80
CA ALA A 97 -7.07 -13.83 12.74
C ALA A 97 -5.85 -12.88 12.76
N LEU A 98 -6.08 -11.58 12.93
CA LEU A 98 -5.01 -10.58 13.05
C LEU A 98 -4.14 -10.81 14.29
N LYS A 99 -4.76 -11.17 15.42
CA LYS A 99 -4.06 -11.50 16.66
C LYS A 99 -3.12 -12.69 16.47
N LEU A 100 -3.60 -13.77 15.85
CA LEU A 100 -2.78 -14.95 15.53
C LEU A 100 -1.63 -14.60 14.59
N ARG A 101 -1.89 -13.78 13.57
CA ARG A 101 -0.85 -13.33 12.63
C ARG A 101 0.25 -12.55 13.34
N LEU A 102 -0.13 -11.59 14.20
CA LEU A 102 0.82 -10.78 14.96
C LEU A 102 1.68 -11.63 15.89
N GLU A 103 1.09 -12.59 16.59
CA GLU A 103 1.81 -13.50 17.47
C GLU A 103 2.80 -14.38 16.68
N SER A 104 2.40 -14.86 15.50
CA SER A 104 3.29 -15.63 14.62
C SER A 104 4.46 -14.80 14.07
N GLU A 105 4.23 -13.54 13.72
CA GLU A 105 5.26 -12.59 13.26
C GLU A 105 6.26 -12.29 14.38
N TYR A 106 5.74 -12.01 15.58
CA TYR A 106 6.56 -11.78 16.76
C TYR A 106 7.47 -12.99 17.05
N ASN A 107 6.91 -14.19 17.06
CA ASN A 107 7.67 -15.43 17.30
C ASN A 107 8.72 -15.72 16.21
N LYS A 108 8.42 -15.43 14.93
CA LYS A 108 9.42 -15.50 13.85
C LYS A 108 10.57 -14.52 14.07
N SER A 109 10.25 -13.28 14.45
CA SER A 109 11.25 -12.23 14.68
C SER A 109 12.13 -12.55 15.89
N SER A 110 11.55 -13.09 16.97
CA SER A 110 12.28 -13.46 18.18
C SER A 110 13.22 -14.63 17.93
N ALA A 111 12.81 -15.62 17.13
CA ALA A 111 13.68 -16.72 16.69
C ALA A 111 14.83 -16.26 15.77
N ARG A 112 14.64 -15.17 15.01
CA ARG A 112 15.67 -14.63 14.11
C ARG A 112 16.81 -13.91 14.86
N ARG A 113 16.54 -13.29 16.00
CA ARG A 113 17.54 -12.57 16.82
C ARG A 113 18.71 -13.43 17.32
N PRO A 114 18.49 -14.60 17.96
CA PRO A 114 19.61 -15.43 18.42
C PRO A 114 20.43 -15.97 17.24
N ARG A 115 19.78 -16.26 16.10
CA ARG A 115 20.47 -16.68 14.87
C ARG A 115 21.40 -15.60 14.32
N SER A 116 21.01 -14.31 14.39
CA SER A 116 21.89 -13.22 13.96
C SER A 116 23.06 -13.02 14.92
N ALA A 117 22.83 -13.12 16.23
CA ALA A 117 23.88 -12.96 17.25
C ALA A 117 24.96 -14.05 17.15
N GLU A 118 24.55 -15.31 16.92
CA GLU A 118 25.49 -16.42 16.73
C GLU A 118 26.33 -16.24 15.46
N LEU A 119 25.69 -15.79 14.37
CA LEU A 119 26.40 -15.52 13.12
C LEU A 119 27.41 -14.38 13.27
N GLU A 120 27.05 -13.31 13.98
CA GLU A 120 27.96 -12.21 14.29
C GLU A 120 29.17 -12.68 15.11
N LYS A 121 28.94 -13.54 16.11
CA LYS A 121 30.01 -14.14 16.93
C LYS A 121 30.96 -14.99 16.07
N GLN A 122 30.42 -15.77 15.15
CA GLN A 122 31.23 -16.56 14.22
C GLN A 122 32.07 -15.69 13.29
N TYR A 123 31.51 -14.63 12.70
CA TYR A 123 32.27 -13.71 11.85
C TYR A 123 33.38 -13.02 12.63
N LYS A 124 33.10 -12.52 13.84
CA LYS A 124 34.13 -11.90 14.70
C LYS A 124 35.26 -12.87 15.04
N SER A 125 34.93 -14.11 15.38
CA SER A 125 35.94 -15.16 15.65
C SER A 125 36.79 -15.46 14.40
N ARG A 126 36.16 -15.56 13.23
CA ARG A 126 36.86 -15.83 11.98
C ARG A 126 37.79 -14.69 11.57
N ILE A 127 37.35 -13.44 11.72
CA ILE A 127 38.17 -12.26 11.46
C ILE A 127 39.40 -12.27 12.38
N SER A 128 39.22 -12.48 13.69
CA SER A 128 40.34 -12.53 14.63
C SER A 128 41.35 -13.64 14.30
N THR A 129 40.88 -14.77 13.79
CA THR A 129 41.76 -15.87 13.34
C THR A 129 42.56 -15.47 12.10
N LEU A 130 41.92 -14.80 11.14
CA LEU A 130 42.57 -14.33 9.91
C LEU A 130 43.58 -13.21 10.19
N GLU A 131 43.25 -12.26 11.06
CA GLU A 131 44.16 -11.19 11.48
C GLU A 131 45.45 -11.76 12.08
N LYS A 132 45.34 -12.75 12.98
CA LYS A 132 46.52 -13.45 13.54
C LYS A 132 47.36 -14.13 12.46
N ALA A 133 46.70 -14.79 11.50
CA ALA A 133 47.39 -15.46 10.40
C ALA A 133 48.10 -14.46 9.47
N MET A 134 47.50 -13.29 9.22
CA MET A 134 48.11 -12.22 8.43
C MET A 134 49.37 -11.69 9.09
N VAL A 135 49.33 -11.40 10.40
CA VAL A 135 50.50 -10.91 11.15
C VAL A 135 51.67 -11.90 11.08
N GLU A 136 51.40 -13.21 11.19
CA GLU A 136 52.44 -14.22 11.07
C GLU A 136 53.03 -14.27 9.64
N LYS A 137 52.17 -14.14 8.62
CA LYS A 137 52.60 -14.10 7.23
C LYS A 137 53.45 -12.86 6.92
N ASP A 138 53.09 -11.69 7.44
CA ASP A 138 53.89 -10.48 7.29
C ASP A 138 55.28 -10.62 7.94
N ARG A 139 55.34 -11.26 9.12
CA ARG A 139 56.61 -11.59 9.77
C ARG A 139 57.47 -12.53 8.91
N GLU A 140 56.87 -13.54 8.30
CA GLU A 140 57.56 -14.48 7.40
C GLU A 140 58.07 -13.78 6.12
N VAL A 141 57.26 -12.92 5.52
CA VAL A 141 57.65 -12.07 4.38
C VAL A 141 58.83 -11.17 4.74
N GLY A 142 58.84 -10.58 5.94
CA GLY A 142 59.97 -9.79 6.44
C GLY A 142 61.27 -10.60 6.52
N LYS A 143 61.22 -11.82 7.05
CA LYS A 143 62.40 -12.71 7.12
C LYS A 143 62.92 -13.06 5.73
N LEU A 144 62.03 -13.44 4.81
CA LEU A 144 62.40 -13.78 3.44
C LEU A 144 63.01 -12.57 2.70
N SER A 145 62.44 -11.38 2.90
CA SER A 145 62.97 -10.14 2.31
C SER A 145 64.40 -9.86 2.75
N SER A 146 64.70 -10.01 4.04
CA SER A 146 66.06 -9.88 4.57
C SER A 146 67.02 -10.94 4.01
N ALA A 147 66.58 -12.20 3.91
CA ALA A 147 67.37 -13.27 3.33
C ALA A 147 67.71 -13.03 1.85
N VAL A 148 66.73 -12.56 1.06
CA VAL A 148 66.93 -12.19 -0.35
C VAL A 148 67.91 -11.03 -0.49
N PHE A 149 67.79 -10.01 0.37
CA PHE A 149 68.73 -8.89 0.37
C PHE A 149 70.17 -9.36 0.65
N GLN A 150 70.36 -10.21 1.66
CA GLN A 150 71.66 -10.76 2.00
C GLN A 150 72.24 -11.60 0.86
N ALA A 151 71.45 -12.53 0.29
CA ALA A 151 71.88 -13.35 -0.83
C ALA A 151 72.28 -12.51 -2.06
N LYS A 152 71.61 -11.37 -2.30
CA LYS A 152 71.96 -10.43 -3.36
C LYS A 152 73.32 -9.75 -3.11
N LYS A 153 73.61 -9.39 -1.85
CA LYS A 153 74.91 -8.84 -1.45
C LYS A 153 76.01 -9.88 -1.67
N ASP A 154 75.83 -11.09 -1.14
CA ASP A 154 76.82 -12.17 -1.24
C ASP A 154 77.12 -12.53 -2.70
N LYS A 155 76.08 -12.60 -3.55
CA LYS A 155 76.24 -12.80 -5.00
C LYS A 155 77.13 -11.75 -5.66
N ASN A 156 76.96 -10.48 -5.29
CA ASN A 156 77.76 -9.40 -5.85
C ASN A 156 79.23 -9.49 -5.41
N ASP A 157 79.47 -9.84 -4.15
CA ASP A 157 80.83 -9.98 -3.63
C ASP A 157 81.53 -11.20 -4.23
N LEU A 158 80.83 -12.33 -4.36
CA LEU A 158 81.33 -13.51 -5.10
C LEU A 158 81.67 -13.16 -6.55
N LYS A 159 80.85 -12.35 -7.23
CA LYS A 159 81.12 -11.90 -8.61
C LYS A 159 82.42 -11.09 -8.71
N LYS A 160 82.72 -10.24 -7.73
CA LYS A 160 83.98 -9.48 -7.67
C LYS A 160 85.17 -10.42 -7.44
N SER A 161 85.07 -11.32 -6.47
CA SER A 161 86.12 -12.30 -6.18
C SER A 161 86.42 -13.19 -7.38
N LEU A 162 85.38 -13.65 -8.09
CA LEU A 162 85.51 -14.44 -9.32
C LEU A 162 86.24 -13.68 -10.43
N SER A 163 85.92 -12.39 -10.62
CA SER A 163 86.61 -11.53 -11.59
C SER A 163 88.09 -11.36 -11.26
N SER A 164 88.42 -11.19 -9.97
CA SER A 164 89.81 -11.13 -9.51
C SER A 164 90.55 -12.44 -9.76
N ALA A 165 89.97 -13.58 -9.34
CA ALA A 165 90.55 -14.90 -9.56
C ALA A 165 90.79 -15.19 -11.05
N LYS A 166 89.85 -14.80 -11.92
CA LYS A 166 90.00 -14.94 -13.38
C LYS A 166 91.20 -14.15 -13.92
N LYS A 167 91.49 -12.97 -13.38
CA LYS A 167 92.69 -12.19 -13.74
C LYS A 167 93.97 -12.88 -13.28
N THR A 168 93.98 -13.40 -12.05
CA THR A 168 95.13 -14.13 -11.50
C THR A 168 95.43 -15.40 -12.30
N ILE A 169 94.41 -16.18 -12.66
CA ILE A 169 94.56 -17.38 -13.51
C ILE A 169 95.21 -17.00 -14.84
N LYS A 170 94.67 -15.96 -15.52
CA LYS A 170 95.25 -15.50 -16.78
C LYS A 170 96.72 -15.10 -16.66
N LEU A 171 97.10 -14.38 -15.59
CA LEU A 171 98.48 -14.01 -15.34
C LEU A 171 99.39 -15.23 -15.15
N LEU A 172 98.91 -16.25 -14.42
CA LEU A 172 99.64 -17.49 -14.23
C LEU A 172 99.81 -18.26 -15.54
N ASP A 173 98.76 -18.32 -16.38
CA ASP A 173 98.84 -18.92 -17.72
C ASP A 173 99.88 -18.21 -18.59
N ASP A 174 99.90 -16.87 -18.58
CA ASP A 174 100.89 -16.07 -19.32
C ASP A 174 102.33 -16.36 -18.82
N ILE A 175 102.52 -16.51 -17.50
CA ILE A 175 103.82 -16.86 -16.90
C ILE A 175 104.26 -18.28 -17.29
N ILE A 176 103.36 -19.25 -17.24
CA ILE A 176 103.63 -20.63 -17.63
C ILE A 176 104.06 -20.67 -19.09
N PHE A 177 103.31 -20.02 -19.98
CA PHE A 177 103.64 -19.94 -21.40
C PHE A 177 105.04 -19.34 -21.63
N ALA A 178 105.38 -18.24 -20.96
CA ALA A 178 106.70 -17.63 -21.07
C ALA A 178 107.84 -18.56 -20.58
N LYS A 179 107.61 -19.29 -19.48
CA LYS A 179 108.56 -20.29 -18.97
C LYS A 179 108.74 -21.44 -19.97
N ASP A 180 107.65 -21.96 -20.53
CA ASP A 180 107.71 -23.04 -21.53
C ASP A 180 108.51 -22.63 -22.77
N GLN A 181 108.30 -21.40 -23.28
CA GLN A 181 109.10 -20.86 -24.39
C GLN A 181 110.59 -20.78 -24.06
N THR A 182 110.91 -20.35 -22.84
CA THR A 182 112.30 -20.27 -22.37
C THR A 182 112.95 -21.64 -22.32
N ILE A 183 112.25 -22.65 -21.79
CA ILE A 183 112.72 -24.04 -21.72
C ILE A 183 112.96 -24.59 -23.13
N ILE A 184 112.03 -24.37 -24.07
CA ILE A 184 112.19 -24.79 -25.47
C ILE A 184 113.44 -24.15 -26.11
N ALA A 185 113.71 -22.87 -25.82
CA ALA A 185 114.89 -22.17 -26.34
C ALA A 185 116.21 -22.70 -25.77
N TYR A 186 116.26 -23.10 -24.49
CA TYR A 186 117.47 -23.67 -23.87
C TYR A 186 117.76 -25.12 -24.31
N ASN A 187 116.75 -25.85 -24.77
CA ASN A 187 116.88 -27.25 -25.22
C ASN A 187 117.04 -27.39 -26.75
N ARG A 188 117.30 -26.29 -27.46
CA ARG A 188 117.61 -26.24 -28.89
C ARG A 188 119.10 -25.97 -29.11
#